data_AF-A0A968FYW6-F1
#
_entry.id   AF-A0A968FYW6-F1
#
_cell.length_a   1.000
_cell.length_b   1.000
_cell.length_c   1.000
_cell.angle_alpha   90.00
_cell.angle_beta   90.00
_cell.angle_gamma   90.00
#
_symmetry.space_group_name_H-M   'P 1'
#
loop_
_entity.id
_entity.type
_entity.pdbx_description
1 polymer ?
#
loop_
_entity_poly.entity_id
_entity_poly.type
_entity_poly.pdbx_seq_one_letter_code
_entity_poly.pdbx_strand_id
1 'polypeptide(L)'
;MILRDGKGTTTRLVRFADPLLRIPQLAIHLNREVNQKGLILNPQTHLPPILSLVEGDLQCESYLKEMVARQLDCRPEDLLGLELSLYDVQKSSLAGPNSEFLFAPRLDNLASCHAATQGLLEARERAPETR
;
A
#
# COMPACT_ATOMS: atom_id res chain seq x y z
N MET A 1 8.15 -3.81 9.41
CA MET A 1 8.22 -5.27 9.67
C MET A 1 9.27 -5.56 10.71
N ILE A 2 9.04 -6.52 11.61
CA ILE A 2 9.99 -6.88 12.68
C ILE A 2 10.62 -8.23 12.36
N LEU A 3 11.95 -8.27 12.33
CA LEU A 3 12.75 -9.45 12.05
C LEU A 3 13.64 -9.80 13.24
N ARG A 4 13.91 -11.09 13.41
CA ARG A 4 14.97 -11.58 14.28
C ARG A 4 16.31 -11.48 13.55
N ASP A 5 17.29 -10.88 14.20
CA ASP A 5 18.69 -10.91 13.80
C ASP A 5 19.47 -11.69 14.89
N GLY A 6 20.61 -12.29 14.55
CA GLY A 6 21.40 -13.13 15.48
C GLY A 6 21.81 -12.45 16.79
N LYS A 7 21.62 -11.12 16.89
CA LYS A 7 21.91 -10.28 18.08
C LYS A 7 20.67 -9.60 18.69
N GLY A 8 19.47 -9.77 18.14
CA GLY A 8 18.26 -9.09 18.63
C GLY A 8 17.13 -9.00 17.62
N THR A 9 16.45 -7.86 17.58
CA THR A 9 15.38 -7.58 16.61
C THR A 9 15.71 -6.36 15.77
N THR A 10 15.32 -6.37 14.51
CA THR A 10 15.50 -5.25 13.58
C THR A 10 14.21 -4.95 12.84
N THR A 11 14.01 -3.69 12.46
CA THR A 11 12.87 -3.28 11.63
C THR A 11 13.32 -3.07 10.19
N ARG A 12 12.58 -3.67 9.25
CA ARG A 12 12.77 -3.46 7.80
C ARG A 12 11.48 -2.96 7.16
N LEU A 13 11.64 -2.18 6.09
CA LEU A 13 10.57 -1.77 5.20
C LEU A 13 10.59 -2.68 3.96
N VAL A 14 9.40 -3.01 3.47
CA VAL A 14 9.21 -3.77 2.22
C VAL A 14 8.22 -3.03 1.34
N ARG A 15 8.42 -3.10 0.02
CA ARG A 15 7.48 -2.58 -0.97
C ARG A 15 7.45 -3.50 -2.18
N PHE A 16 6.27 -3.95 -2.56
CA PHE A 16 6.02 -4.68 -3.80
C PHE A 16 5.48 -3.71 -4.84
N ALA A 17 6.17 -3.57 -5.98
CA ALA A 17 5.73 -2.67 -7.06
C ALA A 17 4.72 -3.34 -8.01
N ASP A 18 4.65 -4.66 -8.01
CA ASP A 18 3.77 -5.43 -8.88
C ASP A 18 2.31 -5.45 -8.34
N PRO A 19 1.30 -5.49 -9.23
CA PRO A 19 -0.11 -5.59 -8.84
C PRO A 19 -0.46 -7.00 -8.34
N LEU A 20 -0.12 -7.29 -7.09
CA LEU A 20 -0.29 -8.64 -6.50
C LEU A 20 -1.73 -8.93 -6.03
N LEU A 21 -2.52 -7.90 -5.74
CA LEU A 21 -3.79 -8.03 -5.03
C LEU A 21 -4.93 -7.34 -5.78
N ARG A 22 -6.11 -7.96 -5.78
CA ARG A 22 -7.32 -7.39 -6.38
C ARG A 22 -8.52 -7.57 -5.46
N ILE A 23 -9.29 -6.51 -5.26
CA ILE A 23 -10.64 -6.57 -4.68
C ILE A 23 -11.63 -6.50 -5.86
N PRO A 24 -12.16 -7.63 -6.34
CA PRO A 24 -13.12 -7.61 -7.44
C PRO A 24 -14.49 -7.15 -6.97
N GLN A 25 -15.24 -6.50 -7.86
CA GLN A 25 -16.64 -6.17 -7.63
C GLN A 25 -17.54 -7.32 -8.09
N LEU A 26 -18.66 -7.51 -7.39
CA LEU A 26 -19.69 -8.48 -7.80
C LEU A 26 -20.28 -8.05 -9.14
N ALA A 27 -20.48 -9.03 -10.04
CA ALA A 27 -21.07 -8.77 -11.34
C ALA A 27 -22.45 -8.10 -11.19
N ILE A 28 -22.72 -7.07 -12.00
CA ILE A 28 -23.97 -6.29 -11.93
C ILE A 28 -25.23 -7.14 -12.09
N HIS A 29 -25.17 -8.21 -12.89
CA HIS A 29 -26.27 -9.16 -13.07
C HIS A 29 -26.69 -9.85 -11.77
N LEU A 30 -25.74 -10.01 -10.84
CA LEU A 30 -25.92 -10.62 -9.52
C LEU A 30 -26.21 -9.57 -8.43
N ASN A 31 -26.14 -8.27 -8.77
CA ASN A 31 -26.49 -7.16 -7.90
C ASN A 31 -27.43 -6.19 -8.63
N ARG A 32 -28.69 -6.63 -8.82
CA ARG A 32 -29.69 -5.93 -9.65
C ARG A 32 -30.03 -4.53 -9.14
N GLU A 33 -29.83 -4.26 -7.85
CA GLU A 33 -30.18 -2.99 -7.22
C GLU A 33 -29.02 -1.97 -7.18
N VAL A 34 -27.81 -2.33 -7.65
CA VAL A 34 -26.60 -1.50 -7.49
C VAL A 34 -26.72 -0.12 -8.15
N ASN A 35 -27.41 -0.01 -9.27
CA ASN A 35 -27.60 1.27 -9.97
C ASN A 35 -28.60 2.20 -9.26
N GLN A 36 -29.44 1.66 -8.38
CA GLN A 36 -30.47 2.42 -7.66
C GLN A 36 -30.04 2.75 -6.23
N LYS A 37 -29.49 1.76 -5.52
CA LYS A 37 -29.06 1.89 -4.11
C LYS A 37 -27.59 2.27 -3.94
N GLY A 38 -26.84 2.30 -5.04
CA GLY A 38 -25.39 2.45 -5.02
C GLY A 38 -24.67 1.17 -4.60
N LEU A 39 -23.34 1.26 -4.56
CA LEU A 39 -22.50 0.15 -4.16
C LEU A 39 -22.38 0.10 -2.63
N ILE A 40 -23.10 -0.84 -2.00
CA ILE A 40 -23.03 -1.09 -0.56
C ILE A 40 -22.05 -2.23 -0.30
N LEU A 41 -20.94 -1.93 0.39
CA LEU A 41 -19.90 -2.90 0.70
C LEU A 41 -19.88 -3.21 2.20
N ASN A 42 -19.80 -4.49 2.53
CA ASN A 42 -19.46 -4.95 3.86
C ASN A 42 -17.93 -5.07 3.95
N PRO A 43 -17.26 -4.35 4.87
CA PRO A 43 -15.80 -4.39 4.96
C PRO A 43 -15.22 -5.78 5.23
N GLN A 44 -15.90 -6.59 6.05
CA GLN A 44 -15.40 -7.90 6.46
C GLN A 44 -15.51 -8.94 5.36
N THR A 45 -16.61 -8.93 4.59
CA THR A 45 -16.91 -9.99 3.61
C THR A 45 -16.61 -9.59 2.18
N HIS A 46 -16.58 -8.30 1.84
CA HIS A 46 -16.41 -7.83 0.45
C HIS A 46 -15.04 -7.19 0.17
N LEU A 47 -14.29 -6.76 1.19
CA LEU A 47 -12.97 -6.14 1.01
C LEU A 47 -11.75 -7.06 1.20
N PRO A 48 -11.83 -8.31 1.70
CA PRO A 48 -10.69 -9.21 1.62
C PRO A 48 -10.20 -9.36 0.17
N PRO A 49 -8.93 -9.03 -0.13
CA PRO A 49 -8.42 -9.08 -1.49
C PRO A 49 -8.07 -10.50 -1.91
N ILE A 50 -8.14 -10.75 -3.22
CA ILE A 50 -7.62 -11.97 -3.83
C ILE A 50 -6.13 -11.79 -4.13
N LEU A 51 -5.32 -12.76 -3.69
CA LEU A 51 -3.86 -12.80 -3.91
C LEU A 51 -3.46 -13.83 -4.96
N SER A 52 -3.97 -15.06 -4.87
CA SER A 52 -3.59 -16.16 -5.74
C SER A 52 -4.73 -17.16 -5.88
N LEU A 53 -4.68 -17.95 -6.96
CA LEU A 53 -5.39 -19.21 -7.04
C LEU A 53 -4.64 -20.27 -6.22
N VAL A 54 -5.38 -21.24 -5.71
CA VAL A 54 -4.84 -22.37 -4.96
C VAL A 54 -4.88 -23.58 -5.89
N GLU A 55 -3.73 -24.20 -6.16
CA GLU A 55 -3.63 -25.49 -6.83
C GLU A 55 -3.22 -26.56 -5.79
N GLY A 56 -4.05 -27.59 -5.59
CA GLY A 56 -3.80 -28.66 -4.62
C GLY A 56 -3.89 -28.23 -3.15
N ASP A 57 -3.17 -28.93 -2.25
CA ASP A 57 -3.15 -28.68 -0.80
C ASP A 57 -2.22 -27.51 -0.40
N LEU A 58 -2.19 -26.44 -1.19
CA LEU A 58 -1.44 -25.23 -0.87
C LEU A 58 -1.92 -24.67 0.48
N GLN A 59 -1.04 -24.69 1.49
CA GLN A 59 -1.34 -24.12 2.79
C GLN A 59 -1.33 -22.58 2.69
N CYS A 60 -2.52 -21.98 2.54
CA CYS A 60 -2.71 -20.55 2.36
C CYS A 60 -2.03 -19.67 3.43
N GLU A 61 -1.82 -20.18 4.64
CA GLU A 61 -1.30 -19.39 5.76
C GLU A 61 0.18 -18.99 5.60
N SER A 62 1.01 -19.80 4.92
CA SER A 62 2.44 -19.48 4.77
C SER A 62 2.75 -18.59 3.57
N TYR A 63 1.84 -18.50 2.59
CA TYR A 63 2.17 -17.93 1.27
C TYR A 63 2.56 -16.45 1.34
N LEU A 64 1.79 -15.62 2.06
CA LEU A 64 2.13 -14.20 2.26
C LEU A 64 3.46 -14.05 3.01
N LYS A 65 3.67 -14.87 4.04
CA LYS A 65 4.89 -14.82 4.86
C LYS A 65 6.13 -15.19 4.04
N GLU A 66 6.03 -16.23 3.22
CA GLU A 66 7.08 -16.65 2.29
C GLU A 66 7.37 -15.60 1.22
N MET A 67 6.32 -15.02 0.62
CA MET A 67 6.48 -13.97 -0.38
C MET A 67 7.23 -12.77 0.18
N VAL A 68 6.92 -12.37 1.41
CA VAL A 68 7.61 -11.25 2.06
C VAL A 68 9.03 -11.62 2.50
N ALA A 69 9.25 -12.84 2.99
CA ALA A 69 10.58 -13.33 3.34
C ALA A 69 11.50 -13.34 2.11
N ARG A 70 11.00 -13.81 0.95
CA ARG A 70 11.73 -13.77 -0.34
C ARG A 70 12.09 -12.34 -0.74
N GLN A 71 11.17 -11.38 -0.62
CA GLN A 71 11.42 -9.97 -0.96
C GLN A 71 12.47 -9.32 -0.05
N LEU A 72 12.60 -9.79 1.19
CA LEU A 72 13.56 -9.28 2.17
C LEU A 72 14.87 -10.09 2.24
N ASP A 73 15.01 -11.12 1.41
CA ASP A 73 16.13 -12.07 1.43
C ASP A 73 16.39 -12.63 2.85
N CYS A 74 15.32 -13.07 3.51
CA CYS A 74 15.38 -13.68 4.84
C CYS A 74 14.58 -14.98 4.90
N ARG A 75 14.72 -15.72 6.00
CA ARG A 75 13.90 -16.92 6.21
C ARG A 75 12.53 -16.53 6.78
N PRO A 76 11.44 -17.24 6.44
CA PRO A 76 10.11 -16.96 6.98
C PRO A 76 10.05 -17.02 8.52
N GLU A 77 10.89 -17.84 9.15
CA GLU A 77 10.95 -17.99 10.61
C GLU A 77 11.54 -16.76 11.31
N ASP A 78 12.34 -15.97 10.59
CA ASP A 78 12.93 -14.74 11.11
C ASP A 78 11.91 -13.58 11.14
N LEU A 79 10.79 -13.69 10.43
CA LEU A 79 9.70 -12.70 10.46
C LEU A 79 8.88 -12.86 11.75
N LEU A 80 9.05 -11.92 12.68
CA LEU A 80 8.36 -11.89 13.98
C LEU A 80 7.01 -11.16 13.91
N GLY A 81 6.87 -10.21 12.99
CA GLY A 81 5.64 -9.44 12.84
C GLY A 81 5.55 -8.71 11.50
N LEU A 82 4.36 -8.73 10.92
CA LEU A 82 4.03 -8.05 9.66
C LEU A 82 3.12 -6.87 9.97
N GLU A 83 3.47 -5.70 9.45
CA GLU A 83 2.56 -4.56 9.35
C GLU A 83 2.64 -4.11 7.89
N LEU A 84 1.55 -4.35 7.15
CA LEU A 84 1.46 -4.16 5.72
C LEU A 84 0.22 -3.34 5.41
N SER A 85 0.33 -2.44 4.45
CA SER A 85 -0.78 -1.66 3.94
C SER A 85 -0.89 -1.88 2.44
N LEU A 86 -2.11 -2.10 1.96
CA LEU A 86 -2.38 -2.14 0.54
C LEU A 86 -2.28 -0.74 -0.04
N TYR A 87 -1.75 -0.64 -1.25
CA TYR A 87 -1.67 0.63 -1.96
C TYR A 87 -1.88 0.41 -3.45
N ASP A 88 -2.43 1.42 -4.11
CA ASP A 88 -2.58 1.42 -5.56
C ASP A 88 -1.20 1.51 -6.23
N VAL A 89 -0.94 0.60 -7.18
CA VAL A 89 0.29 0.57 -7.98
C VAL A 89 0.26 1.58 -9.12
N GLN A 90 -0.91 2.14 -9.45
CA GLN A 90 -1.02 3.19 -10.44
C GLN A 90 -0.18 4.40 -10.01
N LYS A 91 0.72 4.82 -10.91
CA LYS A 91 1.56 6.00 -10.68
C LYS A 91 0.72 7.27 -10.67
N SER A 92 1.10 8.22 -9.83
CA SER A 92 0.54 9.56 -9.83
C SER A 92 0.76 10.24 -11.18
N SER A 93 -0.20 11.06 -11.61
CA SER A 93 -0.14 11.80 -12.86
C SER A 93 -0.75 13.19 -12.74
N LEU A 94 -0.33 14.11 -13.59
CA LEU A 94 -1.07 15.34 -13.84
C LEU A 94 -2.28 15.04 -14.73
N ALA A 95 -3.34 15.83 -14.60
CA ALA A 95 -4.59 15.65 -15.33
C ALA A 95 -5.27 16.98 -15.65
N GLY A 96 -6.27 16.93 -16.53
CA GLY A 96 -6.92 18.11 -17.10
C GLY A 96 -6.24 18.57 -18.39
N PRO A 97 -6.96 19.30 -19.27
CA PRO A 97 -6.44 19.76 -20.56
C PRO A 97 -5.17 20.62 -20.44
N ASN A 98 -4.96 21.30 -19.30
CA ASN A 98 -3.78 22.14 -19.06
C ASN A 98 -2.91 21.59 -17.91
N SER A 99 -3.06 20.31 -17.54
CA SER A 99 -2.35 19.69 -16.42
C SER A 99 -2.61 20.37 -15.05
N GLU A 100 -3.79 20.97 -14.87
CA GLU A 100 -4.14 21.71 -13.66
C GLU A 100 -4.47 20.84 -12.43
N PHE A 101 -4.66 19.52 -12.60
CA PHE A 101 -4.97 18.59 -11.52
C PHE A 101 -3.84 17.60 -11.24
N LEU A 102 -3.77 17.12 -10.00
CA LEU A 102 -2.90 16.02 -9.58
C LEU A 102 -3.76 14.82 -9.17
N PHE A 103 -3.63 13.70 -9.90
CA PHE A 103 -4.21 12.43 -9.52
C PHE A 103 -3.14 11.60 -8.80
N ALA A 104 -3.32 11.40 -7.49
CA ALA A 104 -2.38 10.64 -6.69
C ALA A 104 -3.10 9.97 -5.50
N PRO A 105 -2.69 8.77 -5.10
CA PRO A 105 -3.19 8.16 -3.87
C PRO A 105 -2.58 8.86 -2.65
N ARG A 106 -3.27 8.79 -1.51
CA ARG A 106 -2.78 9.23 -0.18
C ARG A 106 -2.45 10.74 -0.08
N LEU A 107 -3.10 11.59 -0.88
CA LEU A 107 -2.91 13.04 -0.80
C LEU A 107 -3.20 13.58 0.62
N ASP A 108 -4.25 13.07 1.26
CA ASP A 108 -4.55 13.31 2.67
C ASP A 108 -3.68 12.39 3.56
N ASN A 109 -2.66 12.87 4.27
CA ASN A 109 -2.13 14.23 4.28
C ASN A 109 -0.68 14.32 3.76
N LEU A 110 -0.24 13.38 2.93
CA LEU A 110 1.13 13.38 2.40
C LEU A 110 1.45 14.61 1.56
N ALA A 111 0.46 15.23 0.91
CA ALA A 111 0.66 16.47 0.17
C ALA A 111 1.13 17.60 1.10
N SER A 112 0.46 17.77 2.25
CA SER A 112 0.84 18.80 3.23
C SER A 112 2.16 18.48 3.90
N CYS A 113 2.41 17.21 4.25
CA CYS A 113 3.69 16.78 4.82
C CYS A 113 4.86 17.07 3.87
N HIS A 114 4.68 16.81 2.58
CA HIS A 114 5.67 17.14 1.56
C HIS A 114 5.90 18.65 1.49
N ALA A 115 4.85 19.46 1.35
CA ALA A 115 4.96 20.91 1.28
C ALA A 115 5.65 21.53 2.51
N ALA A 116 5.30 21.06 3.72
CA ALA A 116 5.91 21.52 4.96
C ALA A 116 7.40 21.15 5.04
N THR A 117 7.75 19.92 4.63
CA THR A 117 9.15 19.46 4.59
C THR A 117 9.97 20.27 3.61
N GLN A 118 9.45 20.53 2.40
CA GLN A 118 10.12 21.39 1.41
C GLN A 118 10.30 22.81 1.94
N GLY A 119 9.27 23.40 2.53
CA GLY A 119 9.36 24.73 3.14
C GLY A 119 10.43 24.82 4.23
N LEU A 120 10.57 23.79 5.07
CA LEU A 120 11.61 23.74 6.10
C LEU A 120 13.03 23.65 5.51
N LEU A 121 13.21 22.86 4.46
CA LEU A 121 14.50 22.74 3.76
C LEU A 121 14.90 24.07 3.09
N GLU A 122 13.96 24.74 2.43
CA GLU A 122 14.20 26.05 1.80
C GLU A 122 14.45 27.17 2.81
N ALA A 123 13.80 27.13 3.98
CA ALA A 123 14.01 28.14 5.03
C ALA A 123 15.46 28.17 5.52
N ARG A 124 16.14 27.02 5.56
CA ARG A 124 17.56 26.92 5.90
C ARG A 124 18.45 27.67 4.91
N GLU A 125 18.11 27.63 3.62
CA GLU A 125 18.88 28.29 2.56
C GLU A 125 18.62 29.80 2.50
N ARG A 126 17.48 30.26 3.01
CA ARG A 126 17.09 31.67 3.05
C ARG A 126 17.47 32.40 4.33
N ALA A 127 18.13 31.74 5.29
CA ALA A 127 18.62 32.44 6.47
C ALA A 127 19.68 33.47 6.03
N PRO A 128 19.40 34.79 6.13
CA PRO A 128 20.49 35.74 6.11
C PRO A 128 21.37 35.41 7.32
N GLU A 129 22.69 35.48 7.18
CA GLU A 129 23.58 35.43 8.33
C GLU A 129 23.03 36.38 9.39
N THR A 130 22.61 35.81 10.52
CA THR A 130 21.99 36.53 11.62
C THR A 130 22.97 37.61 12.07
N ARG A 131 22.62 38.87 11.83
CA ARG A 131 23.19 40.02 12.54
C ARG A 131 22.54 40.16 13.91
#